data_AF-A0A6N1AEQ2-F1
#
_entry.id   AF-A0A6N1AEQ2-F1
#
_cell.length_a   1.000
_cell.length_b   1.000
_cell.length_c   1.000
_cell.angle_alpha   90.00
_cell.angle_beta   90.00
_cell.angle_gamma   90.00
#
_symmetry.space_group_name_H-M   'P 1'
#
loop_
_entity.id
_entity.type
_entity.pdbx_description
1 polymer ?
#
loop_
_entity_poly.entity_id
_entity_poly.type
_entity_poly.pdbx_seq_one_letter_code
_entity_poly.pdbx_strand_id
1 'polypeptide(L)'
;MRLGTGVHQLMGVMLGSSRYSKYIQSPAWSTNPARLAELRLSGGRCRLCNRQQRLTVHHRTYVRLGRESVSDLTTLCHDCHEMVTAELRKRKYSRKRLPPIIPVGAPMERQLIDSTSGWRHVVL
;
A
#
# COMPACT_ATOMS: atom_id res chain seq x y z
N MET A 1 -25.78 -12.93 10.34
CA MET A 1 -25.85 -11.48 10.01
C MET A 1 -24.88 -10.70 10.90
N ARG A 2 -23.72 -10.32 10.39
CA ARG A 2 -22.87 -9.24 10.95
C ARG A 2 -22.17 -8.56 9.78
N LEU A 3 -22.65 -7.38 9.41
CA LEU A 3 -22.06 -6.53 8.38
C LEU A 3 -20.79 -5.90 8.98
N GLY A 4 -19.63 -6.44 8.64
CA GLY A 4 -18.34 -5.88 9.03
C GLY A 4 -18.07 -4.58 8.27
N THR A 5 -18.32 -3.45 8.91
CA THR A 5 -18.00 -2.08 8.46
C THR A 5 -16.49 -1.83 8.50
N GLY A 6 -15.74 -2.54 7.66
CA GLY A 6 -14.28 -2.45 7.60
C GLY A 6 -13.76 -1.27 6.78
N VAL A 7 -13.90 -0.03 7.31
CA VAL A 7 -13.05 1.16 7.05
C VAL A 7 -12.14 1.12 5.81
N HIS A 8 -12.68 1.48 4.64
CA HIS A 8 -11.88 1.67 3.42
C HIS A 8 -11.14 3.02 3.49
N GLN A 9 -9.84 3.00 3.81
CA GLN A 9 -9.03 4.22 3.79
C GLN A 9 -7.58 3.96 3.33
N LEU A 10 -7.33 4.11 2.02
CA LEU A 10 -6.01 4.10 1.40
C LEU A 10 -5.77 5.46 0.71
N MET A 11 -5.09 6.33 1.45
CA MET A 11 -4.38 7.59 1.13
C MET A 11 -4.45 8.13 -0.32
N GLY A 12 -4.91 9.38 -0.44
CA GLY A 12 -4.66 10.25 -1.61
C GLY A 12 -5.58 11.46 -1.74
N VAL A 13 -6.82 11.36 -1.26
CA VAL A 13 -7.80 12.46 -1.21
C VAL A 13 -8.65 12.25 0.04
N MET A 14 -8.92 13.28 0.84
CA MET A 14 -9.93 13.23 1.91
C MET A 14 -11.34 13.13 1.31
N LEU A 15 -11.65 12.02 0.66
CA LEU A 15 -13.03 11.63 0.46
C LEU A 15 -13.48 11.09 1.80
N GLY A 16 -14.19 11.93 2.57
CA GLY A 16 -14.78 11.51 3.83
C GLY A 16 -15.46 10.16 3.66
N SER A 17 -15.27 9.25 4.63
CA SER A 17 -15.74 7.85 4.61
C SER A 17 -17.13 7.68 3.98
N SER A 18 -18.02 8.65 4.22
CA SER A 18 -19.36 8.76 3.61
C SER A 18 -19.39 8.86 2.08
N ARG A 19 -18.57 9.71 1.43
CA ARG A 19 -18.54 9.87 -0.03
C ARG A 19 -18.06 8.62 -0.75
N TYR A 20 -16.97 8.03 -0.26
CA TYR A 20 -16.47 6.77 -0.81
C TYR A 20 -17.48 5.64 -0.63
N SER A 21 -18.05 5.51 0.58
CA SER A 21 -19.05 4.48 0.88
C SER A 21 -20.29 4.61 -0.01
N LYS A 22 -20.78 5.84 -0.22
CA LYS A 22 -21.87 6.11 -1.17
C LYS A 22 -21.49 5.73 -2.59
N TYR A 23 -20.28 6.08 -3.03
CA TYR A 23 -19.80 5.75 -4.38
C TYR A 23 -19.73 4.24 -4.60
N ILE A 24 -19.08 3.49 -3.72
CA ILE A 24 -18.90 2.04 -3.89
C ILE A 24 -20.23 1.26 -3.78
N GLN A 25 -21.26 1.84 -3.16
CA GLN A 25 -22.61 1.30 -3.08
C GLN A 25 -23.52 1.81 -4.22
N SER A 26 -23.03 2.68 -5.08
CA SER A 26 -23.84 3.32 -6.12
C SER A 26 -23.96 2.46 -7.39
N PRO A 27 -25.01 2.69 -8.19
CA PRO A 27 -25.09 2.14 -9.55
C PRO A 27 -23.90 2.52 -10.43
N ALA A 28 -23.35 3.74 -10.25
CA ALA A 28 -22.21 4.20 -11.02
C ALA A 28 -20.95 3.32 -10.83
N TRP A 29 -20.76 2.77 -9.63
CA TRP A 29 -19.69 1.80 -9.40
C TRP A 29 -20.05 0.41 -9.96
N SER A 30 -21.29 -0.05 -9.76
CA SER A 30 -21.68 -1.39 -10.22
C SER A 30 -21.59 -1.53 -11.75
N THR A 31 -21.92 -0.48 -12.50
CA THR A 31 -21.85 -0.42 -13.96
C THR A 31 -20.57 0.24 -14.51
N ASN A 32 -19.59 0.55 -13.65
CA ASN A 32 -18.34 1.18 -14.05
C ASN A 32 -17.64 0.34 -15.16
N PRO A 33 -17.33 0.93 -16.34
CA PRO A 33 -16.73 0.19 -17.45
C PRO A 33 -15.39 -0.48 -17.10
N ALA A 34 -14.55 0.16 -16.29
CA ALA A 34 -13.27 -0.42 -15.87
C ALA A 34 -13.47 -1.61 -14.93
N ARG A 35 -14.45 -1.53 -14.03
CA ARG A 35 -14.83 -2.65 -13.13
C ARG A 35 -15.29 -3.86 -13.92
N LEU A 36 -16.21 -3.65 -14.87
CA LEU A 36 -16.74 -4.72 -15.72
C LEU A 36 -15.65 -5.32 -16.61
N ALA A 37 -14.78 -4.48 -17.17
CA ALA A 37 -13.64 -4.92 -17.97
C ALA A 37 -12.65 -5.77 -17.16
N GLU A 38 -12.31 -5.39 -15.92
CA GLU A 38 -11.43 -6.19 -15.07
C GLU A 38 -12.04 -7.56 -14.70
N LEU A 39 -13.35 -7.61 -14.39
CA LEU A 39 -14.05 -8.87 -14.14
C LEU A 39 -14.02 -9.79 -15.37
N ARG A 40 -14.17 -9.23 -16.57
CA ARG A 40 -14.08 -9.98 -17.84
C ARG A 40 -12.64 -10.48 -18.08
N LEU A 41 -11.65 -9.60 -17.94
CA LEU A 41 -10.24 -9.92 -18.19
C LEU A 41 -9.66 -10.92 -17.18
N SER A 42 -10.23 -11.00 -15.97
CA SER A 42 -9.87 -12.02 -14.99
C SER A 42 -10.46 -13.38 -15.32
N GLY A 43 -11.37 -13.47 -16.31
CA GLY A 43 -12.08 -14.70 -16.65
C GLY A 43 -12.95 -15.20 -15.50
N GLY A 44 -13.48 -14.29 -14.67
CA GLY A 44 -14.25 -14.65 -13.48
C GLY A 44 -13.42 -15.43 -12.46
N ARG A 45 -12.15 -15.05 -12.27
CA ARG A 45 -11.23 -15.70 -11.32
C ARG A 45 -10.49 -14.68 -10.46
N CYS A 46 -10.21 -15.06 -9.22
CA CYS A 46 -9.28 -14.33 -8.38
C CYS A 46 -7.91 -14.29 -9.05
N ARG A 47 -7.35 -13.10 -9.25
CA ARG A 47 -6.03 -12.88 -9.86
C ARG A 47 -4.86 -13.40 -8.99
N LEU A 48 -5.11 -13.73 -7.72
CA LEU A 48 -4.09 -14.25 -6.80
C LEU A 48 -4.16 -15.77 -6.59
N CYS A 49 -5.36 -16.34 -6.52
CA CYS A 49 -5.54 -17.75 -6.16
C CYS A 49 -6.44 -18.54 -7.10
N ASN A 50 -6.88 -17.96 -8.22
CA ASN A 50 -7.75 -18.57 -9.24
C ASN A 50 -9.14 -19.05 -8.78
N ARG A 51 -9.53 -18.83 -7.51
CA ARG A 51 -10.89 -19.09 -7.00
C ARG A 51 -11.92 -18.31 -7.83
N GLN A 52 -13.05 -18.95 -8.16
CA GLN A 52 -14.13 -18.37 -8.98
C GLN A 52 -15.30 -17.83 -8.15
N GLN A 53 -15.33 -18.14 -6.85
CA GLN A 53 -16.43 -17.79 -5.96
C GLN A 53 -16.14 -16.51 -5.16
N ARG A 54 -17.22 -15.81 -4.79
CA ARG A 54 -17.19 -14.61 -3.92
C ARG A 54 -16.17 -13.57 -4.39
N LEU A 55 -16.21 -13.26 -5.68
CA LEU A 55 -15.30 -12.30 -6.30
C LEU A 55 -15.74 -10.87 -6.04
N THR A 56 -14.76 -10.03 -5.76
CA THR A 56 -14.89 -8.58 -5.62
C THR A 56 -13.77 -7.90 -6.41
N VAL A 57 -13.98 -6.63 -6.77
CA VAL A 57 -12.95 -5.83 -7.44
C VAL A 57 -12.28 -4.95 -6.40
N HIS A 58 -10.98 -5.16 -6.21
CA HIS A 58 -10.13 -4.40 -5.32
C HIS A 58 -9.48 -3.23 -6.05
N HIS A 59 -9.40 -2.07 -5.41
CA HIS A 59 -8.67 -0.92 -5.94
C HIS A 59 -7.19 -1.03 -5.58
N ARG A 60 -6.33 -1.11 -6.60
CA ARG A 60 -4.86 -1.04 -6.47
C ARG A 60 -4.41 0.39 -6.14
N THR A 61 -5.15 1.37 -6.64
CA THR A 61 -4.95 2.80 -6.38
C THR A 61 -6.29 3.54 -6.42
N TYR A 62 -6.36 4.68 -5.74
CA TYR A 62 -7.55 5.51 -5.60
C TYR A 62 -7.41 6.87 -6.32
N VAL A 63 -6.32 7.07 -7.08
CA VAL A 63 -5.96 8.36 -7.71
C VAL A 63 -7.07 8.90 -8.63
N ARG A 64 -7.83 8.01 -9.29
CA ARG A 64 -8.91 8.36 -10.23
C ARG A 64 -10.29 7.85 -9.77
N LEU A 65 -10.61 7.94 -8.47
CA LEU A 65 -11.91 7.45 -7.99
C LEU A 65 -13.08 8.15 -8.74
N GLY A 66 -14.01 7.36 -9.28
CA GLY A 66 -15.10 7.80 -10.15
C GLY A 66 -14.76 7.84 -11.64
N ARG A 67 -13.47 7.70 -12.00
CA ARG A 67 -12.93 7.70 -13.37
C ARG A 67 -11.82 6.66 -13.52
N GLU A 68 -12.03 5.51 -12.90
CA GLU A 68 -11.06 4.43 -12.82
C GLU A 68 -10.68 3.92 -14.21
N SER A 69 -9.42 3.56 -14.37
CA SER A 69 -8.94 2.72 -15.47
C SER A 69 -8.86 1.26 -15.02
N VAL A 70 -8.82 0.33 -15.96
CA VAL A 70 -8.73 -1.11 -15.65
C VAL A 70 -7.52 -1.43 -14.78
N SER A 71 -6.38 -0.76 -15.01
CA SER A 71 -5.15 -0.99 -14.25
C SER A 71 -5.21 -0.50 -12.80
N ASP A 72 -6.21 0.33 -12.46
CA ASP A 72 -6.47 0.74 -11.08
C ASP A 72 -7.13 -0.37 -10.25
N LEU A 73 -7.59 -1.44 -10.92
CA LEU A 73 -8.46 -2.45 -10.35
C LEU A 73 -7.84 -3.85 -10.46
N THR A 74 -8.28 -4.77 -9.60
CA THR A 74 -7.93 -6.20 -9.67
C THR A 74 -9.05 -7.05 -9.09
N THR A 75 -9.42 -8.13 -9.79
CA THR A 75 -10.43 -9.09 -9.28
C THR A 75 -9.81 -10.01 -8.24
N LEU A 76 -10.39 -10.09 -7.04
CA LEU A 76 -9.96 -10.96 -5.95
C LEU A 76 -11.14 -11.74 -5.39
N CYS A 77 -10.90 -12.94 -4.87
CA CYS A 77 -11.88 -13.55 -3.96
C CYS A 77 -11.87 -12.82 -2.62
N HIS A 78 -12.94 -12.98 -1.85
CA HIS A 78 -13.08 -12.39 -0.52
C HIS A 78 -11.85 -12.59 0.39
N ASP A 79 -11.34 -13.82 0.51
CA ASP A 79 -10.21 -14.12 1.40
C ASP A 79 -8.93 -13.37 0.97
N CYS A 80 -8.63 -13.38 -0.33
CA CYS A 80 -7.51 -12.63 -0.90
C CYS A 80 -7.70 -11.11 -0.74
N HIS A 81 -8.93 -10.62 -0.88
CA HIS A 81 -9.26 -9.22 -0.69
C HIS A 81 -8.98 -8.76 0.75
N GLU A 82 -9.38 -9.55 1.76
CA GLU A 82 -9.11 -9.25 3.16
C GLU A 82 -7.62 -9.27 3.48
N MET A 83 -6.89 -10.29 3.00
CA MET A 83 -5.43 -10.38 3.19
C MET A 83 -4.70 -9.17 2.62
N VAL A 84 -4.99 -8.80 1.37
CA VAL A 84 -4.36 -7.62 0.73
C VAL A 84 -4.71 -6.34 1.50
N THR A 85 -5.97 -6.17 1.90
CA THR A 85 -6.40 -5.00 2.68
C THR A 85 -5.69 -4.92 4.02
N ALA A 86 -5.55 -6.03 4.73
CA ALA A 86 -4.85 -6.10 6.01
C ALA A 86 -3.37 -5.74 5.86
N GLU A 87 -2.69 -6.29 4.85
CA GLU A 87 -1.27 -6.01 4.59
C GLU A 87 -1.04 -4.55 4.21
N LEU A 88 -1.88 -3.96 3.35
CA LEU A 88 -1.79 -2.54 3.00
C LEU A 88 -2.01 -1.62 4.22
N ARG A 89 -2.95 -1.96 5.11
CA ARG A 89 -3.16 -1.25 6.38
C ARG A 89 -1.93 -1.38 7.27
N LYS A 90 -1.40 -2.60 7.47
CA LYS A 90 -0.20 -2.85 8.27
C LYS A 90 0.97 -1.99 7.79
N ARG A 91 1.29 -2.04 6.50
CA ARG A 91 2.37 -1.22 5.90
C ARG A 91 2.19 0.28 6.15
N LYS A 92 0.97 0.80 5.99
CA LYS A 92 0.67 2.23 6.22
C LYS A 92 0.92 2.64 7.68
N TYR A 93 0.42 1.86 8.64
CA TYR A 93 0.61 2.17 10.06
C TYR A 93 2.05 1.95 10.51
N SER A 94 2.75 0.95 9.96
CA SER A 94 4.19 0.77 10.18
C SER A 94 5.01 1.95 9.66
N ARG A 95 4.72 2.47 8.44
CA ARG A 95 5.42 3.64 7.88
C ARG A 95 5.18 4.94 8.64
N LYS A 96 4.04 5.08 9.32
CA LYS A 96 3.78 6.21 10.22
C LYS A 96 4.59 6.13 11.51
N ARG A 97 5.07 4.94 11.88
CA ARG A 97 6.04 4.73 12.96
C ARG A 97 7.45 4.76 12.37
N LEU A 98 7.92 5.93 11.95
CA LEU A 98 9.35 6.11 11.70
C LEU A 98 10.09 5.75 12.99
N PRO A 99 11.17 4.96 12.94
CA PRO A 99 12.05 4.84 14.09
C PRO A 99 12.53 6.25 14.47
N PRO A 100 12.75 6.53 15.77
CA PRO A 100 13.34 7.81 16.16
C PRO A 100 14.61 8.04 15.34
N ILE A 101 14.80 9.25 14.82
CA ILE A 101 16.06 9.63 14.20
C ILE A 101 17.10 9.56 15.32
N ILE A 102 17.91 8.50 15.33
CA ILE A 102 19.05 8.41 16.22
C ILE A 102 20.14 9.26 15.57
N PRO A 103 20.56 10.37 16.17
CA PRO A 103 21.75 11.07 15.70
C PRO A 103 22.91 10.10 15.88
N VAL A 104 23.31 9.46 14.79
CA VAL A 104 24.61 8.80 14.74
C VAL A 104 25.59 9.96 14.90
N GLY A 105 26.29 10.00 16.04
CA GLY A 105 27.30 11.04 16.28
C GLY A 105 28.14 11.17 15.02
N ALA A 106 28.43 12.42 14.63
CA ALA A 106 29.26 12.69 13.46
C ALA A 106 30.46 11.71 13.50
N PRO A 107 30.74 10.98 12.40
CA PRO A 107 31.85 10.03 12.40
C PRO A 107 33.06 10.75 12.97
N MET A 108 33.70 10.11 13.96
CA MET A 108 34.79 10.66 14.76
C MET A 108 35.69 11.54 13.89
N GLU A 109 36.07 12.71 14.44
CA GLU A 109 37.00 13.67 13.85
C GLU A 109 37.97 12.94 12.92
N ARG A 110 37.88 13.20 11.62
CA ARG A 110 38.73 12.56 10.62
C ARG A 110 40.16 12.94 11.01
N GLN A 111 40.87 12.04 11.70
CA GLN A 111 42.26 12.26 12.07
C GLN A 111 43.02 12.55 10.78
N LEU A 112 43.34 13.83 10.60
CA LEU A 112 44.22 14.27 9.55
C LEU A 112 45.57 13.63 9.86
N ILE A 113 45.98 12.71 9.00
CA ILE A 113 47.31 12.12 9.08
C ILE A 113 48.26 13.28 8.81
N ASP A 114 48.89 13.81 9.86
CA ASP A 114 49.91 14.83 9.72
C ASP A 114 51.17 14.20 9.13
N SER A 115 51.53 14.64 7.92
CA SER A 115 52.69 14.20 7.16
C SER A 115 54.05 14.42 7.86
N THR A 116 54.08 15.04 9.04
CA THR A 116 55.32 15.36 9.78
C THR A 116 55.59 14.49 11.01
N SER A 117 54.65 13.65 11.44
CA SER A 117 54.85 12.73 12.58
C SER A 117 55.41 11.39 12.11
N GLY A 118 56.71 11.34 11.83
CA GLY A 118 57.43 10.11 11.51
C GLY A 118 57.32 9.06 12.63
N TRP A 119 57.23 7.78 12.23
CA TRP A 119 57.18 6.62 13.11
C TRP A 119 58.37 6.62 14.09
N ARG A 120 58.14 6.99 15.36
CA ARG A 120 59.12 6.76 16.42
C ARG A 120 59.00 5.31 16.87
N HIS A 121 59.97 4.49 16.47
CA HIS A 121 60.17 3.15 17.00
C HIS A 121 60.32 3.23 18.53
N VAL A 122 59.48 2.49 19.25
CA VAL A 122 59.75 2.15 20.65
C VAL A 122 60.87 1.12 20.62
N VAL A 123 62.07 1.55 21.00
CA VAL A 123 63.18 0.63 21.34
C VAL A 123 62.94 0.18 22.77
N LEU A 124 63.03 -1.14 22.96
CA LEU A 124 62.86 -1.88 24.22
C LEU A 124 63.74 -1.33 25.36
#